data_AF-A0A662BL17-F1
#
_entry.id   AF-A0A662BL17-F1
#
_cell.length_a   1.000
_cell.length_b   1.000
_cell.length_c   1.000
_cell.angle_alpha   90.00
_cell.angle_beta   90.00
_cell.angle_gamma   90.00
#
_symmetry.space_group_name_H-M   'P 1'
#
loop_
_entity.id
_entity.type
_entity.pdbx_description
1 polymer ?
#
loop_
_entity_poly.entity_id
_entity_poly.type
_entity_poly.pdbx_seq_one_letter_code
_entity_poly.pdbx_strand_id
1 'polypeptide(L)'
;KVMRAVTDSGPTQMNQEKPEAIQNLFTIMNIVSEKDTHDFFNEKYNNCEIRYGDMKKQLAKDIITFTSPLRERILEIVADKEYLHKVVSIGAEKARESASKTLKEVRKAVGFRRF
;
A
#
# COMPACT_ATOMS: atom_id res chain seq x y z
N LYS A 1 -6.50 -13.22 0.68
CA LYS A 1 -6.29 -12.54 -0.62
C LYS A 1 -5.08 -13.10 -1.36
N VAL A 2 -3.90 -13.17 -0.74
CA VAL A 2 -2.66 -13.70 -1.33
C VAL A 2 -2.80 -15.12 -1.92
N MET A 3 -3.47 -16.04 -1.22
CA MET A 3 -3.69 -17.42 -1.70
C MET A 3 -4.52 -17.53 -2.98
N ARG A 4 -5.32 -16.50 -3.31
CA ARG A 4 -6.13 -16.43 -4.54
C ARG A 4 -5.41 -15.75 -5.71
N ALA A 5 -4.18 -15.26 -5.51
CA ALA A 5 -3.45 -14.62 -6.60
C ALA A 5 -3.21 -15.61 -7.75
N VAL A 6 -3.31 -15.12 -8.98
CA VAL A 6 -3.12 -15.93 -10.19
C VAL A 6 -1.68 -16.42 -10.24
N THR A 7 -1.50 -17.73 -10.39
CA THR A 7 -0.19 -18.38 -10.63
C THR A 7 -0.31 -19.33 -11.80
N ASP A 8 0.77 -19.50 -12.54
CA ASP A 8 0.87 -20.45 -13.64
C ASP A 8 1.24 -21.87 -13.15
N SER A 9 1.47 -22.78 -14.09
CA SER A 9 1.89 -24.16 -13.82
C SER A 9 3.37 -24.30 -13.42
N GLY A 10 4.11 -23.18 -13.32
CA GLY A 10 5.55 -23.15 -13.09
C GLY A 10 6.35 -23.10 -14.39
N PRO A 11 7.64 -22.73 -14.30
CA PRO A 11 8.52 -22.70 -15.46
C PRO A 11 8.84 -24.12 -15.93
N THR A 12 8.92 -24.27 -17.25
CA THR A 12 9.22 -25.54 -17.94
C THR A 12 10.67 -25.61 -18.40
N GLN A 13 11.38 -24.47 -18.40
CA GLN A 13 12.79 -24.36 -18.75
C GLN A 13 13.52 -23.54 -17.70
N MET A 14 14.79 -23.86 -17.48
CA MET A 14 15.64 -23.08 -16.60
C MET A 14 15.76 -21.64 -17.10
N ASN A 15 15.67 -20.67 -16.18
CA ASN A 15 15.68 -19.23 -16.48
C ASN A 15 14.58 -18.78 -17.48
N GLN A 16 13.44 -19.48 -17.53
CA GLN A 16 12.30 -19.04 -18.32
C GLN A 16 11.86 -17.63 -17.86
N GLU A 17 11.47 -16.78 -18.81
CA GLU A 17 10.94 -15.47 -18.47
C GLU A 17 9.65 -15.60 -17.64
N LYS A 18 9.52 -14.76 -16.60
CA LYS A 18 8.36 -14.77 -15.71
C LYS A 18 7.16 -14.16 -16.43
N PRO A 19 6.02 -14.88 -16.56
CA PRO A 19 4.79 -14.27 -17.01
C PRO A 19 4.40 -13.10 -16.10
N GLU A 20 3.67 -12.12 -16.64
CA GLU A 20 3.29 -10.90 -15.93
C GLU A 20 2.68 -11.17 -14.53
N ALA A 21 1.79 -12.16 -14.43
CA ALA A 21 1.16 -12.54 -13.16
C ALA A 21 2.18 -12.99 -12.10
N ILE A 22 3.21 -13.72 -12.50
CA ILE A 22 4.28 -14.19 -11.62
C ILE A 22 5.23 -13.04 -11.29
N GLN A 23 5.59 -12.25 -12.30
CA GLN A 23 6.44 -11.07 -12.11
C GLN A 23 5.84 -10.11 -11.07
N ASN A 24 4.53 -9.87 -11.14
CA ASN A 24 3.81 -9.04 -10.17
C ASN A 24 3.92 -9.59 -8.72
N LEU A 25 3.88 -10.91 -8.54
CA LEU A 25 4.07 -11.52 -7.22
C LEU A 25 5.49 -11.33 -6.69
N PHE A 26 6.50 -11.47 -7.54
CA PHE A 26 7.89 -11.20 -7.19
C PHE A 26 8.13 -9.72 -6.88
N THR A 27 7.51 -8.81 -7.63
CA THR A 27 7.57 -7.37 -7.36
C THR A 27 6.99 -7.03 -5.98
N ILE A 28 5.84 -7.62 -5.63
CA ILE A 28 5.25 -7.42 -4.29
C ILE A 28 6.18 -7.99 -3.22
N MET A 29 6.72 -9.20 -3.44
CA MET A 29 7.66 -9.83 -2.52
C MET A 29 8.89 -8.98 -2.27
N ASN A 30 9.47 -8.36 -3.31
CA ASN A 30 10.62 -7.47 -3.16
C ASN A 30 10.34 -6.21 -2.32
N ILE A 31 9.07 -5.79 -2.20
CA ILE A 31 8.68 -4.61 -1.42
C ILE A 31 8.42 -4.98 0.06
N VAL A 32 7.83 -6.15 0.30
CA VAL A 32 7.28 -6.52 1.63
C VAL A 32 8.12 -7.55 2.37
N SER A 33 8.94 -8.33 1.66
CA SER A 33 9.77 -9.39 2.22
C SER A 33 11.24 -8.97 2.26
N GLU A 34 12.04 -9.68 3.05
CA GLU A 34 13.49 -9.53 3.03
C GLU A 34 14.09 -10.02 1.71
N LYS A 35 15.23 -9.43 1.34
CA LYS A 35 15.93 -9.73 0.09
C LYS A 35 16.28 -11.23 -0.03
N ASP A 36 16.69 -11.86 1.06
CA ASP A 36 17.04 -13.29 1.08
C ASP A 36 15.83 -14.18 0.73
N THR A 37 14.62 -13.79 1.17
CA THR A 37 13.39 -14.52 0.84
C THR A 37 13.06 -14.38 -0.64
N HIS A 38 13.18 -13.17 -1.18
CA HIS A 38 13.00 -12.92 -2.62
C HIS A 38 13.98 -13.74 -3.45
N ASP A 39 15.27 -13.69 -3.11
CA ASP A 39 16.34 -14.33 -3.87
C ASP A 39 16.20 -15.86 -3.83
N PHE A 40 15.83 -16.43 -2.67
CA PHE A 40 15.51 -17.85 -2.54
C PHE A 40 14.40 -18.32 -3.47
N PHE A 41 13.28 -17.58 -3.55
CA PHE A 41 12.18 -17.95 -4.46
C PHE A 41 12.52 -17.67 -5.92
N ASN A 42 13.35 -16.67 -6.19
CA ASN A 42 13.80 -16.35 -7.55
C ASN A 42 14.72 -17.44 -8.10
N GLU A 43 15.66 -17.94 -7.29
CA GLU A 43 16.50 -19.08 -7.62
C GLU A 43 15.65 -20.34 -7.85
N LYS A 44 14.70 -20.62 -6.95
CA LYS A 44 13.78 -21.75 -7.12
C LYS A 44 12.92 -21.66 -8.38
N TYR A 45 12.50 -20.46 -8.75
CA TYR A 45 11.80 -20.23 -10.02
C TYR A 45 12.74 -20.56 -11.18
N ASN A 46 13.95 -20.01 -11.19
CA ASN A 46 14.91 -20.22 -12.27
C ASN A 46 15.34 -21.69 -12.40
N ASN A 47 15.33 -22.46 -11.32
CA ASN A 47 15.63 -23.89 -11.29
C ASN A 47 14.42 -24.81 -11.54
N CYS A 48 13.23 -24.26 -11.80
CA CYS A 48 11.98 -25.03 -11.98
C CYS A 48 11.54 -25.85 -10.77
N GLU A 49 11.97 -25.48 -9.56
CA GLU A 49 11.62 -26.14 -8.30
C GLU A 49 10.61 -25.33 -7.46
N ILE A 50 10.06 -24.26 -8.02
CA ILE A 50 9.19 -23.35 -7.29
C ILE A 50 7.88 -24.02 -6.87
N ARG A 51 7.57 -23.89 -5.57
CA ARG A 51 6.27 -24.27 -5.00
C ARG A 51 5.49 -23.02 -4.69
N TYR A 52 4.57 -22.64 -5.57
CA TYR A 52 3.74 -21.44 -5.39
C TYR A 52 2.90 -21.45 -4.12
N GLY A 53 2.48 -22.63 -3.65
CA GLY A 53 1.78 -22.77 -2.37
C GLY A 53 2.62 -22.27 -1.20
N ASP A 54 3.90 -22.62 -1.17
CA ASP A 54 4.82 -22.23 -0.10
C ASP A 54 5.23 -20.76 -0.25
N MET A 55 5.50 -20.31 -1.49
CA MET A 55 5.78 -18.90 -1.80
C MET A 55 4.64 -17.99 -1.33
N LYS A 56 3.39 -18.33 -1.66
CA LYS A 56 2.21 -17.53 -1.26
C LYS A 56 2.00 -17.51 0.25
N LYS A 57 2.30 -18.61 0.95
CA LYS A 57 2.24 -18.66 2.41
C LYS A 57 3.29 -17.76 3.04
N GLN A 58 4.53 -17.79 2.53
CA GLN A 58 5.59 -16.92 3.02
C GLN A 58 5.26 -15.45 2.75
N LEU A 59 4.90 -15.11 1.52
CA LEU A 59 4.49 -13.76 1.15
C LEU A 59 3.33 -13.23 2.00
N ALA A 60 2.35 -14.09 2.33
CA ALA A 60 1.25 -13.69 3.21
C ALA A 60 1.72 -13.36 4.63
N LYS A 61 2.69 -14.10 5.18
CA LYS A 61 3.27 -13.79 6.48
C LYS A 61 4.01 -12.47 6.45
N ASP A 62 4.84 -12.26 5.43
CA ASP A 62 5.66 -11.05 5.31
C ASP A 62 4.79 -9.80 5.16
N ILE A 63 3.72 -9.88 4.36
CA ILE A 63 2.72 -8.80 4.24
C ILE A 63 2.07 -8.50 5.60
N ILE A 64 1.73 -9.53 6.39
CA ILE A 64 1.15 -9.32 7.72
C ILE A 64 2.16 -8.61 8.61
N THR A 65 3.39 -9.12 8.71
CA THR A 65 4.45 -8.51 9.52
C THR A 65 4.70 -7.06 9.14
N PHE A 66 4.77 -6.77 7.84
CA PHE A 66 4.97 -5.41 7.32
C PHE A 66 3.81 -4.48 7.65
N THR A 67 2.56 -4.96 7.61
CA THR A 67 1.35 -4.14 7.82
C THR A 67 0.89 -4.06 9.28
N SER A 68 1.35 -4.96 10.16
CA SER A 68 1.04 -4.97 11.59
C SER A 68 1.29 -3.63 12.30
N PRO A 69 2.47 -2.98 12.20
CA PRO A 69 2.70 -1.72 12.92
C PRO A 69 1.80 -0.57 12.42
N LEU A 70 1.46 -0.56 11.12
CA LEU A 70 0.51 0.40 10.56
C LEU A 70 -0.89 0.17 11.12
N ARG A 71 -1.31 -1.10 11.22
CA ARG A 71 -2.60 -1.48 11.79
C ARG A 71 -2.69 -1.10 13.27
N GLU A 72 -1.67 -1.37 14.05
CA GLU A 72 -1.61 -1.02 15.47
C GLU A 72 -1.77 0.48 15.66
N ARG A 73 -1.00 1.29 14.92
CA ARG A 73 -1.09 2.75 14.98
C ARG A 73 -2.46 3.28 14.55
N ILE A 74 -3.09 2.67 13.54
CA ILE A 74 -4.47 3.01 13.17
C ILE A 74 -5.42 2.73 14.33
N LEU A 75 -5.29 1.58 14.99
CA LEU A 75 -6.15 1.21 16.13
C LEU A 75 -5.94 2.13 17.33
N GLU A 76 -4.69 2.51 17.62
CA GLU A 76 -4.35 3.49 18.66
C GLU A 76 -5.01 4.84 18.38
N ILE A 77 -4.87 5.37 17.16
CA ILE A 77 -5.46 6.66 16.76
C ILE A 77 -7.00 6.60 16.78
N VAL A 78 -7.59 5.48 16.35
CA VAL A 78 -9.05 5.29 16.35
C VAL A 78 -9.60 5.20 17.78
N ALA A 79 -8.84 4.62 18.70
CA ALA A 79 -9.21 4.58 20.12
C ALA A 79 -9.15 5.98 20.76
N ASP A 80 -8.21 6.82 20.34
CA ASP A 80 -8.08 8.21 20.81
C ASP A 80 -9.05 9.16 20.08
N LYS A 81 -10.31 9.13 20.51
CA LYS A 81 -11.37 9.99 19.98
C LYS A 81 -11.08 11.48 20.18
N GLU A 82 -10.43 11.85 21.29
CA GLU A 82 -10.13 13.25 21.59
C GLU A 82 -9.10 13.82 20.62
N TYR A 83 -8.03 13.06 20.36
CA TYR A 83 -7.05 13.39 19.33
C TYR A 83 -7.68 13.50 17.95
N LEU A 84 -8.55 12.56 17.56
CA LEU A 84 -9.28 12.64 16.29
C LEU A 84 -10.11 13.92 16.17
N HIS A 85 -10.89 14.26 17.19
CA HIS A 85 -11.68 15.50 17.20
C HIS A 85 -10.79 16.75 17.09
N LYS A 86 -9.66 16.77 17.79
CA LYS A 86 -8.68 17.86 17.70
C LYS A 86 -8.10 18.01 16.30
N VAL A 87 -7.67 16.91 15.68
CA VAL A 87 -7.10 16.92 14.32
C VAL A 87 -8.13 17.40 13.29
N VAL A 88 -9.36 16.91 13.36
CA VAL A 88 -10.45 17.34 12.48
C VAL A 88 -10.74 18.83 12.65
N SER A 89 -10.76 19.33 13.88
CA SER A 89 -11.03 20.75 14.17
C SER A 89 -9.95 21.66 13.60
N ILE A 90 -8.67 21.30 13.81
CA ILE A 90 -7.52 22.03 13.24
C ILE A 90 -7.56 22.00 11.70
N GLY A 91 -7.88 20.85 11.12
CA GLY A 91 -8.02 20.70 9.67
C GLY A 91 -9.13 21.60 9.11
N ALA A 92 -10.29 21.63 9.78
CA ALA A 92 -11.42 22.47 9.41
C ALA A 92 -11.09 23.97 9.50
N GLU A 93 -10.35 24.39 10.52
CA GLU A 93 -9.91 25.78 10.69
C GLU A 93 -8.98 26.21 9.55
N LYS A 94 -7.94 25.42 9.26
CA LYS A 94 -7.02 25.70 8.14
C LYS A 94 -7.74 25.73 6.79
N ALA A 95 -8.65 24.80 6.55
CA ALA A 95 -9.45 24.76 5.34
C ALA A 95 -10.36 25.99 5.23
N ARG A 96 -10.98 26.43 6.34
CA ARG A 96 -11.82 27.62 6.39
C ARG A 96 -11.02 28.90 6.12
N GLU A 97 -9.81 29.01 6.66
CA GLU A 97 -8.93 30.16 6.40
C GLU A 97 -8.58 30.25 4.90
N SER A 98 -8.16 29.13 4.30
CA SER A 98 -7.86 29.04 2.87
C SER A 98 -9.07 29.39 2.01
N ALA A 99 -10.23 28.77 2.28
CA ALA A 99 -11.47 29.02 1.54
C ALA A 99 -11.93 30.48 1.67
N SER A 100 -11.74 31.10 2.84
CA SER A 100 -12.09 32.51 3.06
C SER A 100 -11.22 33.46 2.23
N LYS A 101 -9.93 33.15 2.05
CA LYS A 101 -9.03 33.90 1.15
C LYS A 101 -9.50 33.80 -0.29
N THR A 102 -9.73 32.58 -0.78
CA THR A 102 -10.25 32.34 -2.14
C THR A 102 -11.59 33.03 -2.38
N LEU A 103 -12.54 32.92 -1.44
CA LEU A 103 -13.84 33.60 -1.56
C LEU A 103 -13.72 35.12 -1.59
N LYS A 104 -12.75 35.70 -0.86
CA LYS A 104 -12.50 37.14 -0.89
C LYS A 104 -11.96 37.59 -2.25
N GLU A 105 -11.05 36.82 -2.85
CA GLU A 105 -10.54 37.07 -4.20
C GLU A 105 -11.64 36.96 -5.25
N VAL A 106 -12.44 35.89 -5.20
CA VAL A 106 -13.57 35.67 -6.11
C VAL A 106 -14.59 36.82 -5.98
N ARG A 107 -14.96 37.21 -4.75
CA ARG A 107 -15.90 38.34 -4.53
C ARG A 107 -15.37 39.66 -5.09
N LYS A 108 -14.05 39.92 -4.97
CA LYS A 108 -13.40 41.10 -5.53
C LYS A 108 -13.39 41.06 -7.07
N ALA A 109 -13.10 39.90 -7.66
CA ALA A 109 -13.07 39.72 -9.12
C ALA A 109 -14.45 39.84 -9.78
N VAL A 110 -15.49 39.31 -9.13
CA VAL A 110 -16.90 39.38 -9.60
C VAL A 110 -17.53 40.76 -9.36
N GLY A 111 -16.92 41.60 -8.50
CA GLY A 111 -17.37 42.98 -8.28
C GLY A 111 -18.44 43.15 -7.19
N PHE A 112 -18.58 42.18 -6.27
CA PHE A 112 -19.46 42.35 -5.10
C PHE A 112 -18.94 43.49 -4.21
N ARG A 113 -19.66 44.61 -4.15
CA ARG A 113 -19.38 45.70 -3.20
C ARG A 113 -19.78 45.26 -1.79
N ARG A 114 -18.86 45.39 -0.84
CA ARG A 114 -19.18 45.31 0.60
C ARG A 114 -20.07 46.52 0.94
N PHE A 115 -21.30 46.27 1.35
CA PHE A 115 -22.11 47.22 2.12
C PHE A 115 -21.81 47.02 3.61
#